data_AF-A0A945W467-F1
#
_entry.id   AF-A0A945W467-F1
#
_cell.length_a   1.000
_cell.length_b   1.000
_cell.length_c   1.000
_cell.angle_alpha   90.00
_cell.angle_beta   90.00
_cell.angle_gamma   90.00
#
_symmetry.space_group_name_H-M   'P 1'
#
loop_
_entity.id
_entity.type
_entity.pdbx_description
1 polymer ?
#
loop_
_entity_poly.entity_id
_entity_poly.type
_entity_poly.pdbx_seq_one_letter_code
_entity_poly.pdbx_strand_id
1 'polypeptide(L)' 'VLTGNVFETLTNIDAIGNDFVLYGGLGGCGKGGQSPLRVSDGGPHIRIKNVTIGGR' A
#
# COMPACT_ATOMS: atom_id res chain seq x y z
N VAL A 1 10.35 -4.76 7.47
CA VAL A 1 9.32 -5.30 6.54
C VAL A 1 7.97 -5.22 7.24
N LEU A 2 6.91 -4.78 6.55
CA LEU A 2 5.53 -4.99 6.99
C LEU A 2 5.01 -6.23 6.27
N THR A 3 4.39 -7.16 6.99
CA THR A 3 3.90 -8.42 6.43
C THR A 3 2.57 -8.81 7.06
N GLY A 4 1.74 -9.56 6.33
CA GLY A 4 0.44 -10.02 6.82
C GLY A 4 -0.47 -10.50 5.70
N ASN A 5 -1.64 -11.01 6.08
CA ASN A 5 -2.72 -11.30 5.15
C ASN A 5 -3.35 -9.98 4.68
N VAL A 6 -3.55 -9.82 3.37
CA VAL A 6 -4.10 -8.58 2.80
C VAL A 6 -5.50 -8.27 3.29
N PHE A 7 -6.37 -9.27 3.44
CA PHE A 7 -7.76 -9.06 3.87
C PHE A 7 -7.84 -8.67 5.35
N GLU A 8 -7.01 -9.29 6.20
CA GLU A 8 -6.90 -8.89 7.61
C GLU A 8 -6.34 -7.47 7.74
N THR A 9 -5.30 -7.15 6.96
CA THR A 9 -4.67 -5.83 6.97
C THR A 9 -5.66 -4.73 6.58
N LEU A 10 -6.45 -4.95 5.52
CA LEU A 10 -7.49 -4.01 5.10
C LEU A 10 -8.63 -3.89 6.12
N THR A 11 -9.04 -5.01 6.74
CA THR A 11 -10.07 -5.02 7.79
C THR A 11 -9.62 -4.25 9.04
N ASN A 12 -8.31 -4.22 9.32
CA ASN A 12 -7.75 -3.54 10.47
C ASN A 12 -7.52 -2.02 10.27
N ILE A 13 -7.90 -1.43 9.14
CA ILE A 13 -7.89 0.02 8.94
C ILE A 13 -9.01 0.65 9.79
N ASP A 14 -8.65 1.52 10.74
CA ASP A 14 -9.62 2.12 11.68
C ASP A 14 -9.70 3.65 11.64
N ALA A 15 -8.86 4.30 10.84
CA ALA A 15 -8.93 5.72 10.56
C ALA A 15 -8.43 6.02 9.15
N ILE A 16 -9.08 6.98 8.48
CA ILE A 16 -8.79 7.45 7.13
C ILE A 16 -8.71 8.98 7.18
N GLY A 17 -7.60 9.54 6.69
CA GLY A 17 -7.36 10.97 6.58
C GLY A 17 -8.16 11.64 5.46
N ASN A 18 -8.23 12.97 5.50
CA ASN A 18 -8.91 13.80 4.49
C ASN A 18 -7.93 14.43 3.47
N ASP A 19 -6.72 13.89 3.37
CA ASP A 19 -5.57 14.44 2.66
C ASP A 19 -5.11 13.53 1.51
N PHE A 20 -6.08 13.10 0.71
CA PHE A 20 -5.84 12.23 -0.42
C PHE A 20 -4.86 12.84 -1.42
N VAL A 21 -3.79 12.10 -1.76
CA VAL A 21 -2.82 12.47 -2.78
C VAL A 21 -2.56 11.28 -3.70
N LEU A 22 -2.52 11.55 -5.01
CA LEU A 22 -1.98 10.62 -6.01
C LEU A 22 -0.50 10.92 -6.24
N TYR A 23 0.31 9.88 -6.17
CA TYR A 23 1.72 9.92 -6.52
C TYR A 23 1.86 9.38 -7.96
N GLY A 24 2.12 10.31 -8.89
CA GLY A 24 2.49 9.98 -10.27
C GLY A 24 4.01 9.87 -10.42
N GLY A 25 4.49 9.11 -11.41
CA GLY A 25 5.92 9.01 -11.70
C GLY A 25 6.29 7.80 -12.56
N LEU A 26 7.59 7.49 -12.63
CA LEU A 26 8.15 6.31 -13.33
C LEU A 26 7.86 4.97 -12.62
N GLY A 27 6.83 4.90 -11.78
CA GLY A 27 6.44 3.68 -11.08
C GLY A 27 6.28 2.51 -12.05
N GLY A 28 6.58 1.29 -11.59
CA GLY A 28 6.63 0.10 -12.43
C GLY A 28 5.86 -1.06 -11.84
N CYS A 29 4.75 -1.42 -12.47
CA CYS A 29 4.07 -2.69 -12.17
C CYS A 29 4.69 -3.82 -13.00
N GLY A 30 4.90 -4.97 -12.36
CA GLY A 30 5.39 -6.19 -12.97
C GLY A 30 4.34 -7.29 -12.92
N LYS A 31 4.03 -7.91 -14.06
CA LYS A 31 3.12 -9.09 -14.10
C LYS A 31 3.46 -9.99 -15.28
N GLY A 32 3.64 -11.29 -15.02
CA GLY A 32 3.84 -12.29 -16.07
C GLY A 32 4.99 -11.97 -17.04
N GLY A 33 6.12 -11.45 -16.54
CA GLY A 33 7.28 -11.07 -17.36
C GLY A 33 7.23 -9.67 -17.99
N GLN A 34 6.12 -8.94 -17.87
CA GLN A 34 6.02 -7.56 -18.35
C GLN A 34 6.48 -6.59 -17.25
N SER A 35 7.47 -5.74 -17.51
CA SER A 35 7.92 -4.66 -16.61
C SER A 35 8.88 -3.67 -17.29
N PRO A 36 8.97 -2.39 -16.84
CA PRO A 36 8.06 -1.71 -15.92
C PRO A 36 6.83 -1.16 -16.66
N LEU A 37 5.63 -1.59 -16.26
CA LEU A 37 4.40 -0.99 -16.78
C LEU A 37 4.11 0.31 -16.03
N ARG A 38 3.85 1.39 -16.77
CA ARG A 38 3.50 2.69 -16.19
C ARG A 38 2.19 2.59 -15.41
N VAL A 39 2.28 2.80 -14.11
CA VAL A 39 1.15 2.86 -13.17
C VAL A 39 1.36 4.02 -12.21
N SER A 40 0.35 4.29 -11.39
CA SER A 40 0.42 5.25 -10.29
C SER A 40 -0.16 4.62 -9.03
N ASP A 41 0.17 5.18 -7.89
CA ASP A 41 -0.35 4.81 -6.58
C ASP A 41 -0.73 6.06 -5.79
N GLY A 42 -1.39 5.87 -4.66
CA GLY A 42 -1.86 6.99 -3.85
C GLY A 42 -2.98 6.60 -2.91
N GLY A 43 -3.29 7.53 -2.02
CA GLY A 43 -4.26 7.36 -0.95
C GLY A 43 -4.15 8.50 0.05
N PRO A 44 -5.12 8.61 0.96
CA PRO A 44 -4.98 9.46 2.14
C PRO A 44 -4.03 8.79 3.13
N HIS A 45 -3.67 9.50 4.21
CA HIS A 45 -3.10 8.81 5.36
C HIS A 45 -4.12 7.80 5.92
N ILE A 46 -3.65 6.61 6.30
CA ILE A 46 -4.47 5.59 6.96
C ILE A 46 -3.78 5.10 8.23
N ARG A 47 -4.58 4.69 9.21
CA ARG A 47 -4.09 3.97 10.39
C ARG A 47 -4.54 2.52 10.33
N ILE A 48 -3.58 1.61 10.41
CA ILE A 48 -3.81 0.16 10.45
C ILE A 48 -3.45 -0.33 11.86
N LYS A 49 -4.38 -1.00 12.52
CA LYS A 49 -4.12 -1.67 13.80
C LYS A 49 -3.54 -3.08 13.56
N ASN A 50 -2.84 -3.62 14.56
CA ASN A 50 -2.43 -5.04 14.57
C ASN A 50 -1.67 -5.51 13.31
N VAL A 51 -0.72 -4.71 12.81
CA VAL A 51 0.15 -5.10 11.69
C VAL A 51 1.45 -5.73 12.20
N THR A 52 1.95 -6.77 11.53
CA THR A 52 3.22 -7.38 11.90
C THR A 52 4.39 -6.57 11.36
N ILE A 53 5.24 -6.09 12.28
CA ILE A 53 6.48 -5.40 11.96
C ILE A 53 7.62 -6.41 12.09
N GLY A 54 8.24 -6.75 10.96
CA GLY A 54 9.45 -7.59 10.93
C GLY A 54 10.65 -6.81 11.47
N GLY A 55 10.77 -6.76 12.79
CA GLY A 55 11.93 -6.22 13.52
C GLY A 55 13.22 -7.02 13.26
N ARG A 56 14.35 -6.50 13.74
CA ARG A 56 15.65 -7.18 13.65
C ARG A 56 15.82 -8.21 14.77
#